data_AF-A0A0D3A4Z7-F1
#
_entry.id   AF-A0A0D3A4Z7-F1
#
_cell.length_a   1.000
_cell.length_b   1.000
_cell.length_c   1.000
_cell.angle_alpha   90.00
_cell.angle_beta   90.00
_cell.angle_gamma   90.00
#
_symmetry.space_group_name_H-M   'P 1'
#
loop_
_entity.id
_entity.type
_entity.pdbx_description
1 polymer ?
#
loop_
_entity_poly.entity_id
_entity_poly.type
_entity_poly.pdbx_seq_one_letter_code
_entity_poly.pdbx_strand_id
1 'polypeptide(L)'
;MDLHLKNLFGRFQDQFGSGPGLGPGSGVCLMKVEGISPNVIHFIFRASASLYRSEPWKRLRPGHLFGVRVGKDSDWSGKRQPFQCVQFTGGDGGDIAIYMYRSTSYALKMTDDDSREMARVPNVEVLRVTYEVESLMLPCNKRMVKSLSLEVSGTDRFPVIDVARCITSGELQFRNPTLEELRLVFAVMKALSLVHPLLLQEEKQVKGLPRMIKFSPFIETVDVQWPPEMFKGHDFVAVTVSLPPGQSYEQEWNKTVVMTRDDDELELASGMTKGTEVGLRKCTTCDKAVHRDESVCCSHCRATIYCGSECEKRHWREMHRSVCNLYEAMMGREEELKMNIFSFSCYAENPCEWLESLGVHKKGMWRRQCSCYSQGPFGLLQDSSSDAESWGGLQDGDYPQDLPIQNLKERSRGMIFLSDWSDYYDVRCLPPSSPVSDILSYPLTLYHILTTLSTHSKNLLLKGKEVTVHYLGPERELDWIKAFAEIDHLLNGTGTVQIIMVGPEVPSDLSGTIATNNSRVKVSFVKGLYQEEVTYLTSPDIVVALNCDLDRYSSWSGAVEAVNNLRIPGFFTDKTEDACGNAKAVLRNAGLNISHPVAPNPFHSPVRTFAESSNLPCYNNGFILGVNT
;
A
#
# COMPACT_ATOMS: atom_id res chain seq x y z
N MET A 1 -21.92 -49.74 27.08
CA MET A 1 -22.18 -49.18 25.73
C MET A 1 -21.53 -50.17 24.75
N ASP A 2 -21.80 -50.09 23.45
CA ASP A 2 -20.65 -50.25 22.56
C ASP A 2 -19.79 -48.98 22.64
N LEU A 3 -19.20 -48.87 23.85
CA LEU A 3 -18.41 -47.81 24.46
C LEU A 3 -17.13 -47.62 23.67
N HIS A 4 -16.76 -48.71 22.99
CA HIS A 4 -15.58 -48.86 22.19
C HIS A 4 -15.75 -48.26 20.80
N LEU A 5 -16.91 -48.44 20.17
CA LEU A 5 -17.20 -47.85 18.85
C LEU A 5 -17.36 -46.33 18.95
N LYS A 6 -18.06 -45.82 19.95
CA LYS A 6 -18.17 -44.36 20.18
C LYS A 6 -16.81 -43.71 20.47
N ASN A 7 -15.92 -44.40 21.17
CA ASN A 7 -14.53 -43.97 21.38
C ASN A 7 -13.66 -44.08 20.11
N LEU A 8 -13.94 -45.04 19.21
CA LEU A 8 -13.29 -45.16 17.92
C LEU A 8 -13.72 -44.03 16.97
N PHE A 9 -15.01 -43.69 16.95
CA PHE A 9 -15.57 -42.58 16.19
C PHE A 9 -15.03 -41.22 16.66
N GLY A 10 -14.85 -41.02 17.97
CA GLY A 10 -14.18 -39.83 18.51
C GLY A 10 -12.71 -39.72 18.05
N ARG A 11 -11.94 -40.81 18.18
CA ARG A 11 -10.52 -40.80 17.80
C ARG A 11 -10.25 -40.68 16.29
N PHE A 12 -11.20 -41.05 15.44
CA PHE A 12 -11.11 -40.90 13.97
C PHE A 12 -11.40 -39.45 13.53
N GLN A 13 -12.32 -38.76 14.22
CA GLN A 13 -12.52 -37.32 14.10
C GLN A 13 -11.26 -36.53 14.55
N ASP A 14 -10.56 -37.05 15.56
CA ASP A 14 -9.35 -36.48 16.15
C ASP A 14 -8.05 -36.60 15.31
N GLN A 15 -8.02 -37.37 14.21
CA GLN A 15 -6.80 -37.56 13.40
C GLN A 15 -6.78 -36.79 12.05
N PHE A 16 -7.93 -36.33 11.54
CA PHE A 16 -8.03 -35.65 10.23
C PHE A 16 -9.14 -34.58 10.15
N GLY A 17 -9.54 -34.00 11.29
CA GLY A 17 -10.65 -33.06 11.39
C GLY A 17 -10.36 -31.65 10.85
N SER A 18 -10.42 -31.45 9.54
CA SER A 18 -10.51 -30.13 8.90
C SER A 18 -11.97 -29.62 8.94
N GLY A 19 -12.39 -28.98 10.03
CA GLY A 19 -13.79 -28.52 10.17
C GLY A 19 -14.18 -27.35 9.24
N PRO A 20 -15.47 -26.96 9.14
CA PRO A 20 -16.69 -27.64 9.62
C PRO A 20 -17.62 -28.05 8.44
N GLY A 21 -18.02 -29.33 8.40
CA GLY A 21 -19.25 -29.78 7.72
C GLY A 21 -19.13 -30.84 6.63
N LEU A 22 -18.15 -30.74 5.72
CA LEU A 22 -18.07 -31.60 4.53
C LEU A 22 -16.80 -32.48 4.45
N GLY A 23 -15.98 -32.52 5.49
CA GLY A 23 -14.76 -33.35 5.54
C GLY A 23 -13.61 -32.85 4.65
N PRO A 24 -12.48 -33.59 4.60
CA PRO A 24 -11.25 -33.17 3.93
C PRO A 24 -11.43 -32.97 2.41
N GLY A 25 -10.43 -32.36 1.77
CA GLY A 25 -10.40 -32.15 0.34
C GLY A 25 -10.39 -33.45 -0.45
N SER A 26 -11.02 -33.39 -1.62
CA SER A 26 -11.48 -34.57 -2.36
C SER A 26 -10.45 -35.30 -3.22
N GLY A 27 -9.17 -34.94 -3.15
CA GLY A 27 -8.14 -35.54 -4.02
C GLY A 27 -8.32 -35.25 -5.51
N VAL A 28 -9.26 -34.37 -5.85
CA VAL A 28 -9.36 -33.77 -7.18
C VAL A 28 -8.06 -33.01 -7.46
N CYS A 29 -7.70 -32.92 -8.73
CA CYS A 29 -6.44 -32.34 -9.16
C CYS A 29 -6.73 -31.40 -10.32
N LEU A 30 -6.38 -30.12 -10.17
CA LEU A 30 -6.72 -29.09 -11.17
C LEU A 30 -6.14 -29.40 -12.55
N MET A 31 -5.03 -30.12 -12.64
CA MET A 31 -4.47 -30.61 -13.91
C MET A 31 -5.43 -31.51 -14.72
N LYS A 32 -6.50 -32.03 -14.11
CA LYS A 32 -7.53 -32.85 -14.76
C LYS A 32 -8.72 -32.01 -15.27
N VAL A 33 -8.72 -30.70 -15.08
CA VAL A 33 -9.76 -29.81 -15.58
C VAL A 33 -9.59 -29.62 -17.08
N GLU A 34 -10.66 -29.84 -17.84
CA GLU A 34 -10.62 -29.71 -19.29
C GLU A 34 -10.32 -28.27 -19.71
N GLY A 35 -9.35 -28.09 -20.61
CA GLY A 35 -8.94 -26.77 -21.12
C GLY A 35 -8.14 -25.91 -20.15
N ILE A 36 -7.72 -26.43 -18.99
CA ILE A 36 -6.90 -25.68 -18.04
C ILE A 36 -5.42 -25.62 -18.48
N SER A 37 -4.80 -24.45 -18.35
CA SER A 37 -3.35 -24.32 -18.50
C SER A 37 -2.66 -24.28 -17.13
N PRO A 38 -1.37 -24.67 -17.02
CA PRO A 38 -0.60 -24.50 -15.79
C PRO A 38 -0.60 -23.06 -15.28
N ASN A 39 -0.58 -22.06 -16.17
CA ASN A 39 -0.61 -20.65 -15.81
C ASN A 39 -1.91 -20.28 -15.05
N VAL A 40 -3.06 -20.78 -15.50
CA VAL A 40 -4.34 -20.59 -14.80
C VAL A 40 -4.25 -21.12 -13.37
N ILE A 41 -3.62 -22.28 -13.16
CA ILE A 41 -3.41 -22.86 -11.82
C ILE A 41 -2.51 -21.95 -10.98
N HIS A 42 -1.43 -21.41 -11.54
CA HIS A 42 -0.57 -20.43 -10.85
C HIS A 42 -1.35 -19.20 -10.38
N PHE A 43 -2.16 -18.60 -11.25
CA PHE A 43 -2.96 -17.42 -10.90
C PHE A 43 -3.96 -17.69 -9.79
N ILE A 44 -4.60 -18.87 -9.81
CA ILE A 44 -5.54 -19.28 -8.77
C ILE A 44 -4.82 -19.48 -7.43
N PHE A 45 -3.68 -20.19 -7.43
CA PHE A 45 -2.90 -20.41 -6.21
C PHE A 45 -2.38 -19.11 -5.62
N ARG A 46 -1.92 -18.18 -6.47
CA ARG A 46 -1.49 -16.84 -6.05
C ARG A 46 -2.64 -16.00 -5.48
N ALA A 47 -3.82 -16.05 -6.09
CA ALA A 47 -5.01 -15.37 -5.58
C ALA A 47 -5.45 -15.94 -4.21
N SER A 48 -5.42 -17.26 -4.05
CA SER A 48 -5.68 -17.92 -2.76
C SER A 48 -4.63 -17.55 -1.71
N ALA A 49 -3.33 -17.59 -2.04
CA ALA A 49 -2.27 -17.19 -1.13
C ALA A 49 -2.39 -15.71 -0.70
N SER A 50 -2.79 -14.83 -1.63
CA SER A 50 -3.07 -13.41 -1.35
C SER A 50 -4.18 -13.23 -0.31
N LEU A 51 -5.31 -13.94 -0.46
CA LEU A 51 -6.39 -13.91 0.51
C LEU A 51 -6.02 -14.56 1.84
N TYR A 52 -5.16 -15.58 1.83
CA TYR A 52 -4.66 -16.16 3.07
C TYR A 52 -3.76 -15.16 3.83
N ARG A 53 -2.84 -14.49 3.11
CA ARG A 53 -1.90 -13.51 3.68
C ARG A 53 -2.58 -12.27 4.26
N SER A 54 -3.77 -11.92 3.79
CA SER A 54 -4.55 -10.81 4.34
C SER A 54 -5.25 -11.13 5.68
N GLU A 55 -5.07 -12.35 6.19
CA GLU A 55 -5.56 -12.82 7.49
C GLU A 55 -7.08 -12.62 7.73
N PRO A 56 -7.95 -13.04 6.80
CA PRO A 56 -9.39 -12.81 6.88
C PRO A 56 -10.03 -13.35 8.16
N TRP A 57 -9.49 -14.42 8.75
CA TRP A 57 -9.96 -14.99 10.02
C TRP A 57 -9.80 -14.04 11.23
N LYS A 58 -8.99 -12.98 11.15
CA LYS A 58 -8.93 -11.98 12.23
C LYS A 58 -10.25 -11.21 12.35
N ARG A 59 -10.99 -11.07 11.25
CA ARG A 59 -12.23 -10.28 11.17
C ARG A 59 -13.46 -11.16 10.90
N LEU A 60 -13.33 -12.11 9.97
CA LEU A 60 -14.40 -12.98 9.52
C LEU A 60 -14.56 -14.21 10.42
N ARG A 61 -15.76 -14.78 10.38
CA ARG A 61 -16.23 -15.93 11.18
C ARG A 61 -17.16 -16.79 10.32
N PRO A 62 -17.36 -18.07 10.66
CA PRO A 62 -18.21 -19.01 9.91
C PRO A 62 -19.60 -18.50 9.53
N GLY A 63 -20.21 -17.64 10.35
CA GLY A 63 -21.55 -17.09 10.11
C GLY A 63 -21.64 -15.95 9.09
N HIS A 64 -20.51 -15.44 8.56
CA HIS A 64 -20.54 -14.32 7.61
C HIS A 64 -20.76 -14.79 6.18
N LEU A 65 -21.88 -14.35 5.60
CA LEU A 65 -22.26 -14.58 4.22
C LEU A 65 -22.11 -13.30 3.39
N PHE A 66 -21.48 -13.40 2.23
CA PHE A 66 -21.28 -12.32 1.29
C PHE A 66 -22.04 -12.59 -0.01
N GLY A 67 -22.75 -11.61 -0.53
CA GLY A 67 -23.19 -11.60 -1.92
C GLY A 67 -22.01 -11.26 -2.80
N VAL A 68 -21.79 -11.99 -3.89
CA VAL A 68 -20.74 -11.66 -4.87
C VAL A 68 -21.33 -11.70 -6.26
N ARG A 69 -21.11 -10.64 -7.03
CA ARG A 69 -21.45 -10.53 -8.46
C ARG A 69 -20.18 -10.23 -9.25
N VAL A 70 -19.83 -11.09 -10.19
CA VAL A 70 -18.63 -10.97 -11.04
C VAL A 70 -19.08 -10.67 -12.46
N GLY A 71 -18.87 -9.43 -12.89
CA GLY A 71 -19.23 -8.96 -14.21
C GLY A 71 -20.74 -8.99 -14.47
N LYS A 72 -21.11 -9.05 -15.75
CA LYS A 72 -22.50 -9.18 -16.20
C LYS A 72 -22.85 -10.66 -16.37
N ASP A 73 -24.13 -10.97 -16.23
CA ASP A 73 -24.63 -12.33 -16.47
C ASP A 73 -24.32 -12.83 -17.89
N SER A 74 -24.24 -11.91 -18.88
CA SER A 74 -23.82 -12.19 -20.26
C SER A 74 -22.41 -12.74 -20.40
N ASP A 75 -21.55 -12.53 -19.41
CA ASP A 75 -20.12 -12.88 -19.47
C ASP A 75 -19.88 -14.38 -19.18
N TRP A 76 -20.94 -15.09 -18.80
CA TRP A 76 -20.95 -16.50 -18.43
C TRP A 76 -21.62 -17.34 -19.53
N SER A 77 -21.10 -18.55 -19.78
CA SER A 77 -21.62 -19.42 -20.86
C SER A 77 -23.12 -19.72 -20.75
N GLY A 78 -23.63 -19.84 -19.52
CA GLY A 78 -25.05 -20.05 -19.21
C GLY A 78 -25.89 -18.77 -19.13
N LYS A 79 -25.34 -17.61 -19.50
CA LYS A 79 -25.93 -16.27 -19.29
C LYS A 79 -26.30 -16.01 -17.82
N ARG A 80 -25.59 -16.64 -16.89
CA ARG A 80 -25.74 -16.48 -15.45
C ARG A 80 -24.49 -16.99 -14.75
N GLN A 81 -23.98 -16.23 -13.79
CA GLN A 81 -22.86 -16.69 -12.98
C GLN A 81 -23.25 -17.92 -12.11
N PRO A 82 -22.36 -18.90 -11.91
CA PRO A 82 -22.72 -20.18 -11.30
C PRO A 82 -22.95 -20.11 -9.79
N PHE A 83 -22.15 -19.32 -9.06
CA PHE A 83 -22.28 -19.11 -7.60
C PHE A 83 -22.37 -17.62 -7.29
N GLN A 84 -23.21 -17.25 -6.32
CA GLN A 84 -23.56 -15.84 -6.04
C GLN A 84 -23.46 -15.48 -4.55
N CYS A 85 -23.32 -16.47 -3.68
CA CYS A 85 -23.19 -16.27 -2.24
C CYS A 85 -21.92 -16.98 -1.76
N VAL A 86 -21.11 -16.31 -0.95
CA VAL A 86 -19.83 -16.80 -0.46
C VAL A 86 -19.85 -16.79 1.07
N GLN A 87 -19.42 -17.90 1.67
CA GLN A 87 -19.27 -18.05 3.11
C GLN A 87 -17.79 -18.19 3.45
N PHE A 88 -17.34 -17.41 4.42
CA PHE A 88 -16.05 -17.65 5.06
C PHE A 88 -16.23 -18.70 6.16
N THR A 89 -15.39 -19.72 6.20
CA THR A 89 -15.37 -20.74 7.25
C THR A 89 -13.97 -20.88 7.85
N GLY A 90 -13.89 -21.15 9.15
CA GLY A 90 -12.64 -21.17 9.92
C GLY A 90 -12.45 -19.92 10.80
N GLY A 91 -11.35 -19.90 11.56
CA GLY A 91 -11.00 -18.80 12.49
C GLY A 91 -11.21 -19.09 13.98
N ASP A 92 -11.91 -20.18 14.33
CA ASP A 92 -12.13 -20.62 15.72
C ASP A 92 -11.22 -21.82 16.12
N GLY A 93 -10.03 -21.91 15.51
CA GLY A 93 -9.07 -23.00 15.72
C GLY A 93 -9.19 -24.17 14.72
N GLY A 94 -10.14 -24.13 13.79
CA GLY A 94 -10.25 -25.06 12.64
C GLY A 94 -9.59 -24.53 11.36
N ASP A 95 -9.46 -25.42 10.36
CA ASP A 95 -8.92 -25.06 9.05
C ASP A 95 -9.76 -23.97 8.35
N ILE A 96 -9.08 -23.12 7.58
CA ILE A 96 -9.70 -22.02 6.84
C ILE A 96 -10.26 -22.55 5.53
N ALA A 97 -11.48 -22.17 5.18
CA ALA A 97 -12.08 -22.50 3.91
C ALA A 97 -13.11 -21.45 3.44
N ILE A 98 -13.34 -21.41 2.13
CA ILE A 98 -14.33 -20.55 1.50
C ILE A 98 -15.29 -21.41 0.72
N TYR A 99 -16.57 -21.27 1.01
CA TYR A 99 -17.63 -22.02 0.36
C TYR A 99 -18.50 -21.10 -0.46
N MET A 100 -18.76 -21.50 -1.71
CA MET A 100 -19.58 -20.73 -2.64
C MET A 100 -20.87 -21.49 -2.93
N TYR A 101 -21.99 -20.78 -2.83
CA TYR A 101 -23.35 -21.27 -3.01
C TYR A 101 -24.03 -20.58 -4.18
N ARG A 102 -24.94 -21.31 -4.85
CA ARG A 102 -25.73 -20.78 -5.97
C ARG A 102 -26.63 -19.60 -5.56
N SER A 103 -27.03 -19.53 -4.29
CA SER A 103 -27.82 -18.43 -3.73
C SER A 103 -27.67 -18.37 -2.21
N THR A 104 -28.11 -17.24 -1.61
CA THR A 104 -28.22 -17.08 -0.15
C THR A 104 -29.14 -18.13 0.47
N SER A 105 -30.23 -18.50 -0.22
CA SER A 105 -31.15 -19.53 0.29
C SER A 105 -30.53 -20.91 0.37
N TYR A 106 -29.61 -21.27 -0.53
CA TYR A 106 -28.84 -22.52 -0.42
C TYR A 106 -27.82 -22.46 0.71
N ALA A 107 -27.16 -21.32 0.91
CA ALA A 107 -26.24 -21.12 2.03
C ALA A 107 -26.97 -21.28 3.37
N LEU A 108 -28.09 -20.58 3.57
CA LEU A 108 -28.88 -20.64 4.81
C LEU A 108 -29.42 -22.05 5.11
N LYS A 109 -29.83 -22.82 4.08
CA LYS A 109 -30.25 -24.23 4.27
C LYS A 109 -29.12 -25.14 4.74
N MET A 110 -27.87 -24.80 4.43
CA MET A 110 -26.69 -25.58 4.79
C MET A 110 -26.13 -25.18 6.16
N THR A 111 -26.48 -24.01 6.67
CA THR A 111 -25.92 -23.40 7.89
C THR A 111 -26.93 -23.29 9.03
N ASP A 112 -27.75 -24.34 9.24
CA ASP A 112 -28.85 -24.36 10.21
C ASP A 112 -28.48 -23.68 11.55
N ASP A 113 -29.33 -22.75 12.01
CA ASP A 113 -29.00 -21.67 12.97
C ASP A 113 -28.49 -22.18 14.34
N ASP A 114 -28.68 -23.47 14.66
CA ASP A 114 -28.33 -24.09 15.94
C ASP A 114 -27.21 -25.16 15.88
N SER A 115 -26.65 -25.46 14.70
CA SER A 115 -25.64 -26.54 14.57
C SER A 115 -24.26 -26.02 14.16
N ARG A 116 -23.21 -26.44 14.89
CA ARG A 116 -21.80 -26.15 14.55
C ARG A 116 -21.30 -26.92 13.31
N GLU A 117 -22.15 -27.73 12.69
CA GLU A 117 -21.83 -28.58 11.55
C GLU A 117 -22.70 -28.21 10.35
N MET A 118 -22.13 -28.21 9.15
CA MET A 118 -22.91 -27.95 7.94
C MET A 118 -23.91 -29.09 7.68
N ALA A 119 -25.18 -28.74 7.49
CA ALA A 119 -26.21 -29.70 7.11
C ALA A 119 -25.88 -30.30 5.73
N ARG A 120 -26.01 -31.63 5.57
CA ARG A 120 -25.75 -32.29 4.29
C ARG A 120 -27.00 -32.28 3.40
N VAL A 121 -27.34 -31.13 2.84
CA VAL A 121 -28.55 -30.99 2.00
C VAL A 121 -28.37 -31.78 0.69
N PRO A 122 -29.26 -32.75 0.38
CA PRO A 122 -29.16 -33.54 -0.82
C PRO A 122 -29.24 -32.70 -2.11
N ASN A 123 -28.45 -33.09 -3.10
CA ASN A 123 -28.45 -32.53 -4.45
C ASN A 123 -28.06 -31.05 -4.57
N VAL A 124 -27.42 -30.48 -3.55
CA VAL A 124 -26.87 -29.13 -3.59
C VAL A 124 -25.36 -29.23 -3.80
N GLU A 125 -24.86 -28.56 -4.84
CA GLU A 125 -23.43 -28.40 -5.08
C GLU A 125 -22.88 -27.21 -4.30
N VAL A 126 -21.71 -27.39 -3.69
CA VAL A 126 -20.93 -26.36 -3.01
C VAL A 126 -19.54 -26.35 -3.63
N LEU A 127 -19.14 -25.20 -4.19
CA LEU A 127 -17.77 -25.00 -4.66
C LEU A 127 -16.91 -24.57 -3.46
N ARG A 128 -15.88 -25.36 -3.16
CA ARG A 128 -15.05 -25.21 -1.97
C ARG A 128 -13.63 -24.82 -2.33
N VAL A 129 -13.05 -23.94 -1.54
CA VAL A 129 -11.62 -23.66 -1.49
C VAL A 129 -11.16 -23.89 -0.05
N THR A 130 -10.48 -25.00 0.21
CA THR A 130 -9.98 -25.38 1.55
C THR A 130 -8.45 -25.22 1.61
N TYR A 131 -7.89 -24.79 2.74
CA TYR A 131 -6.44 -24.64 2.90
C TYR A 131 -5.85 -25.82 3.67
N GLU A 132 -5.34 -26.81 2.94
CA GLU A 132 -4.77 -28.03 3.51
C GLU A 132 -3.27 -27.91 3.77
N VAL A 133 -2.81 -28.49 4.88
CA VAL A 133 -1.39 -28.63 5.18
C VAL A 133 -0.74 -29.61 4.19
N GLU A 134 0.44 -29.26 3.67
CA GLU A 134 1.15 -30.06 2.66
C GLU A 134 1.30 -31.51 3.11
N SER A 135 1.60 -31.78 4.38
CA SER A 135 1.73 -33.15 4.91
C SER A 135 0.46 -33.99 4.79
N LEU A 136 -0.72 -33.37 4.88
CA LEU A 136 -2.03 -34.02 4.82
C LEU A 136 -2.61 -34.09 3.40
N MET A 137 -2.08 -33.30 2.45
CA MET A 137 -2.55 -33.29 1.08
C MET A 137 -2.45 -34.68 0.41
N LEU A 138 -3.43 -34.97 -0.44
CA LEU A 138 -3.43 -36.20 -1.24
C LEU A 138 -2.29 -36.21 -2.28
N PRO A 139 -1.75 -37.40 -2.64
CA PRO A 139 -0.54 -37.51 -3.48
C PRO A 139 -0.62 -36.85 -4.85
N CYS A 140 -1.81 -36.75 -5.44
CA CYS A 140 -2.04 -36.06 -6.71
C CYS A 140 -1.83 -34.53 -6.58
N ASN A 141 -2.36 -33.93 -5.51
CA ASN A 141 -2.22 -32.49 -5.27
C ASN A 141 -0.80 -32.13 -4.82
N LYS A 142 -0.17 -32.96 -3.99
CA LYS A 142 1.26 -32.83 -3.67
C LYS A 142 2.13 -32.82 -4.92
N ARG A 143 1.88 -33.74 -5.86
CA ARG A 143 2.61 -33.80 -7.13
C ARG A 143 2.39 -32.56 -7.96
N MET A 144 1.14 -32.10 -8.10
CA MET A 144 0.80 -30.88 -8.83
C MET A 144 1.56 -29.66 -8.26
N VAL A 145 1.43 -29.43 -6.96
CA VAL A 145 2.10 -28.33 -6.24
C VAL A 145 3.61 -28.35 -6.47
N LYS A 146 4.26 -29.50 -6.29
CA LYS A 146 5.71 -29.64 -6.49
C LYS A 146 6.13 -29.46 -7.95
N SER A 147 5.38 -30.06 -8.88
CA SER A 147 5.72 -30.02 -10.31
C SER A 147 5.60 -28.63 -10.92
N LEU A 148 4.64 -27.84 -10.45
CA LEU A 148 4.39 -26.50 -10.94
C LEU A 148 5.04 -25.43 -10.05
N SER A 149 5.66 -25.78 -8.92
CA SER A 149 6.20 -24.79 -7.96
C SER A 149 5.14 -23.76 -7.54
N LEU A 150 3.97 -24.24 -7.12
CA LEU A 150 2.84 -23.38 -6.78
C LEU A 150 3.08 -22.62 -5.46
N GLU A 151 2.53 -21.40 -5.36
CA GLU A 151 2.68 -20.53 -4.19
C GLU A 151 2.05 -21.14 -2.94
N VAL A 152 2.80 -21.11 -1.83
CA VAL A 152 2.34 -21.56 -0.52
C VAL A 152 1.46 -20.48 0.13
N SER A 153 0.35 -20.91 0.71
CA SER A 153 -0.52 -20.08 1.54
C SER A 153 -0.06 -20.16 3.00
N GLY A 154 0.64 -19.14 3.49
CA GLY A 154 1.22 -19.16 4.84
C GLY A 154 2.53 -19.95 4.89
N THR A 155 2.65 -20.88 5.84
CA THR A 155 3.90 -21.65 6.07
C THR A 155 4.01 -22.91 5.23
N ASP A 156 2.91 -23.67 5.15
CA ASP A 156 2.90 -25.04 4.64
C ASP A 156 1.52 -25.46 4.14
N ARG A 157 0.68 -24.51 3.74
CA ARG A 157 -0.69 -24.79 3.30
C ARG A 157 -0.91 -24.47 1.83
N PHE A 158 -1.79 -25.21 1.19
CA PHE A 158 -2.14 -25.03 -0.21
C PHE A 158 -3.66 -25.11 -0.40
N PRO A 159 -4.23 -24.33 -1.33
CA PRO A 159 -5.64 -24.42 -1.64
C PRO A 159 -5.96 -25.76 -2.33
N VAL A 160 -7.00 -26.45 -1.86
CA VAL A 160 -7.65 -27.55 -2.54
C VAL A 160 -9.03 -27.06 -2.98
N ILE A 161 -9.28 -27.15 -4.29
CA ILE A 161 -10.47 -26.58 -4.91
C ILE A 161 -11.29 -27.70 -5.54
N ASP A 162 -12.51 -27.88 -5.05
CA ASP A 162 -13.40 -28.94 -5.49
C ASP A 162 -14.87 -28.53 -5.44
N VAL A 163 -15.71 -29.27 -6.16
CA VAL A 163 -17.16 -29.14 -6.02
C VAL A 163 -17.69 -30.37 -5.30
N ALA A 164 -18.23 -30.13 -4.11
CA ALA A 164 -18.83 -31.16 -3.26
C ALA A 164 -20.35 -31.18 -3.45
N ARG A 165 -20.94 -32.38 -3.45
CA ARG A 165 -22.38 -32.60 -3.49
C ARG A 165 -22.75 -33.76 -2.59
N CYS A 166 -23.77 -33.57 -1.75
CA CYS A 166 -24.38 -34.68 -1.02
C CYS A 166 -25.40 -35.38 -1.92
N ILE A 167 -25.32 -36.71 -2.06
CA ILE A 167 -26.38 -37.50 -2.72
C ILE A 167 -27.47 -37.87 -1.71
N THR A 168 -28.61 -38.37 -2.19
CA THR A 168 -29.78 -38.68 -1.32
C THR A 168 -29.49 -39.72 -0.22
N SER A 169 -28.42 -40.50 -0.34
CA SER A 169 -27.94 -41.44 0.68
C SER A 169 -27.14 -40.80 1.81
N GLY A 170 -26.79 -39.50 1.74
CA GLY A 170 -25.97 -38.81 2.74
C GLY A 170 -24.46 -38.89 2.49
N GLU A 171 -24.03 -39.60 1.44
CA GLU A 171 -22.63 -39.67 1.00
C GLU A 171 -22.21 -38.43 0.22
N LEU A 172 -20.94 -38.08 0.33
CA LEU A 172 -20.34 -36.94 -0.36
C LEU A 172 -19.69 -37.38 -1.66
N GLN A 173 -20.10 -36.75 -2.75
CA GLN A 173 -19.48 -36.87 -4.06
C GLN A 173 -18.70 -35.60 -4.37
N PHE A 174 -17.54 -35.75 -4.98
CA PHE A 174 -16.69 -34.64 -5.37
C PHE A 174 -16.35 -34.71 -6.85
N ARG A 175 -16.24 -33.54 -7.49
CA ARG A 175 -15.76 -33.40 -8.87
C ARG A 175 -14.75 -32.27 -8.99
N ASN A 176 -13.93 -32.33 -10.04
CA ASN A 176 -13.12 -31.17 -10.40
C ASN A 176 -14.05 -30.00 -10.78
N PRO A 177 -13.66 -28.75 -10.44
CA PRO A 177 -14.36 -27.57 -10.93
C PRO A 177 -14.17 -27.43 -12.45
N THR A 178 -15.10 -26.76 -13.11
CA THR A 178 -14.97 -26.36 -14.51
C THR A 178 -14.05 -25.14 -14.64
N LEU A 179 -13.55 -24.86 -15.84
CA LEU A 179 -12.72 -23.67 -16.08
C LEU A 179 -13.47 -22.36 -15.74
N GLU A 180 -14.78 -22.29 -15.96
CA GLU A 180 -15.59 -21.12 -15.58
C GLU A 180 -15.75 -21.00 -14.06
N GLU A 181 -15.93 -22.11 -13.34
CA GLU A 181 -15.95 -22.11 -11.88
C GLU A 181 -14.60 -21.66 -11.31
N LEU A 182 -13.48 -22.03 -11.96
CA LEU A 182 -12.15 -21.55 -11.58
C LEU A 182 -11.93 -20.05 -11.86
N ARG A 183 -12.49 -19.51 -12.95
CA ARG A 183 -12.54 -18.05 -13.20
C ARG A 183 -13.30 -17.33 -12.08
N LEU A 184 -14.42 -17.90 -11.64
CA LEU A 184 -15.15 -17.35 -10.50
C LEU A 184 -14.30 -17.39 -9.23
N VAL A 185 -13.63 -18.51 -8.94
CA VAL A 185 -12.76 -18.63 -7.76
C VAL A 185 -11.69 -17.56 -7.76
N PHE A 186 -10.97 -17.37 -8.87
CA PHE A 186 -9.94 -16.34 -9.00
C PHE A 186 -10.50 -14.94 -8.66
N ALA A 187 -11.61 -14.56 -9.28
CA ALA A 187 -12.24 -13.26 -9.07
C ALA A 187 -12.70 -13.06 -7.62
N VAL A 188 -13.33 -14.07 -7.02
CA VAL A 188 -13.79 -14.03 -5.62
C VAL A 188 -12.61 -13.91 -4.66
N MET A 189 -11.53 -14.68 -4.84
CA MET A 189 -10.36 -14.62 -3.95
C MET A 189 -9.72 -13.23 -3.97
N LYS A 190 -9.51 -12.67 -5.17
CA LYS A 190 -8.97 -11.31 -5.34
C LYS A 190 -9.89 -10.26 -4.73
N ALA A 191 -11.18 -10.29 -5.04
CA ALA A 191 -12.12 -9.30 -4.53
C ALA A 191 -12.22 -9.36 -2.99
N LEU A 192 -12.36 -10.55 -2.41
CA LEU A 192 -12.42 -10.69 -0.95
C LEU A 192 -11.14 -10.18 -0.28
N SER A 193 -9.95 -10.40 -0.86
CA SER A 193 -8.68 -9.93 -0.30
C SER A 193 -8.59 -8.41 -0.20
N LEU A 194 -9.26 -7.69 -1.10
CA LEU A 194 -9.35 -6.23 -1.11
C LEU A 194 -10.49 -5.71 -0.22
N VAL A 195 -11.60 -6.45 -0.13
CA VAL A 195 -12.85 -6.01 0.51
C VAL A 195 -12.88 -6.30 2.00
N HIS A 196 -12.45 -7.48 2.45
CA HIS A 196 -12.58 -7.85 3.86
C HIS A 196 -11.87 -6.89 4.84
N PRO A 197 -10.80 -6.14 4.47
CA PRO A 197 -10.21 -5.13 5.34
C PRO A 197 -11.07 -3.89 5.56
N LEU A 198 -12.01 -3.61 4.66
CA LEU A 198 -12.87 -2.42 4.66
C LEU A 198 -14.12 -2.58 5.56
N LEU A 199 -14.37 -3.78 6.08
CA LEU A 199 -15.55 -4.07 6.88
C LEU A 199 -15.51 -3.36 8.24
N LEU A 200 -16.52 -2.51 8.50
CA LEU A 200 -16.68 -1.78 9.75
C LEU A 200 -17.55 -2.58 10.75
N GLN A 201 -17.02 -2.79 11.95
CA GLN A 201 -17.73 -3.51 13.01
C GLN A 201 -18.75 -2.60 13.72
N GLU A 202 -19.96 -3.08 13.96
CA GLU A 202 -20.95 -2.32 14.74
C GLU A 202 -20.52 -2.24 16.22
N GLU A 203 -20.28 -1.03 16.74
CA GLU A 203 -20.01 -0.79 18.16
C GLU A 203 -21.30 -0.89 18.99
N LYS A 204 -21.69 -2.12 19.38
CA LYS A 204 -22.62 -2.30 20.50
C LYS A 204 -22.05 -3.29 21.50
N GLN A 205 -21.50 -2.77 22.60
CA GLN A 205 -21.21 -3.56 23.79
C GLN A 205 -22.49 -3.86 24.56
N VAL A 206 -22.80 -5.15 24.72
CA VAL A 206 -23.57 -5.64 25.87
C VAL A 206 -22.69 -6.72 26.53
N LYS A 207 -22.36 -6.53 27.82
CA LYS A 207 -21.55 -7.48 28.59
C LYS A 207 -22.31 -8.81 28.74
N GLY A 208 -21.68 -9.93 28.39
CA GLY A 208 -22.06 -11.26 28.92
C GLY A 208 -22.47 -12.38 27.94
N LEU A 209 -22.50 -12.17 26.61
CA LEU A 209 -22.78 -13.25 25.64
C LEU A 209 -21.60 -13.51 24.68
N PRO A 210 -21.40 -14.75 24.19
CA PRO A 210 -20.45 -15.04 23.10
C PRO A 210 -20.83 -14.19 21.87
N ARG A 211 -19.93 -13.30 21.45
CA ARG A 211 -20.15 -12.31 20.38
C ARG A 211 -20.39 -12.98 19.02
N MET A 212 -21.57 -12.81 18.41
CA MET A 212 -21.64 -12.73 16.95
C MET A 212 -21.11 -11.36 16.54
N ILE A 213 -19.98 -11.33 15.82
CA ILE A 213 -19.50 -10.11 15.16
C ILE A 213 -20.58 -9.73 14.13
N LYS A 214 -21.04 -8.49 14.17
CA LYS A 214 -21.92 -7.91 13.14
C LYS A 214 -21.19 -6.74 12.50
N PHE A 215 -21.22 -6.72 11.17
CA PHE A 215 -20.69 -5.62 10.37
C PHE A 215 -21.83 -4.72 9.93
N SER A 216 -21.54 -3.43 9.73
CA SER A 216 -22.47 -2.53 9.07
C SER A 216 -22.79 -3.04 7.66
N PRO A 217 -24.00 -2.79 7.12
CA PRO A 217 -24.29 -3.05 5.72
C PRO A 217 -23.22 -2.46 4.81
N PHE A 218 -22.78 -3.23 3.82
CA PHE A 218 -21.61 -2.94 3.02
C PHE A 218 -21.86 -3.41 1.59
N ILE A 219 -21.58 -2.54 0.61
CA ILE A 219 -21.55 -2.88 -0.81
C ILE A 219 -20.34 -2.19 -1.40
N GLU A 220 -19.43 -2.95 -1.98
CA GLU A 220 -18.22 -2.42 -2.60
C GLU A 220 -18.01 -3.10 -3.95
N THR A 221 -17.56 -2.36 -4.94
CA THR A 221 -17.23 -2.90 -6.25
C THR A 221 -15.75 -2.68 -6.52
N VAL A 222 -15.03 -3.77 -6.73
CA VAL A 222 -13.59 -3.73 -7.02
C VAL A 222 -13.33 -4.27 -8.42
N ASP A 223 -12.44 -3.62 -9.16
CA ASP A 223 -12.01 -4.11 -10.45
C ASP A 223 -10.95 -5.19 -10.27
N VAL A 224 -11.24 -6.40 -10.76
CA VAL A 224 -10.31 -7.52 -10.77
C VAL A 224 -9.79 -7.70 -12.19
N GLN A 225 -8.47 -7.63 -12.35
CA GLN A 225 -7.83 -7.89 -13.63
C GLN A 225 -7.82 -9.39 -13.94
N TRP A 226 -8.31 -9.78 -15.13
CA TRP A 226 -8.19 -11.15 -15.60
C TRP A 226 -6.76 -11.46 -16.03
N PRO A 227 -6.24 -12.65 -15.69
CA PRO A 227 -5.06 -13.16 -16.36
C PRO A 227 -5.29 -13.29 -17.87
N PRO A 228 -4.26 -13.10 -18.72
CA PRO A 228 -4.38 -13.23 -20.17
C PRO A 228 -5.02 -14.55 -20.63
N GLU A 229 -4.82 -15.64 -19.89
CA GLU A 229 -5.36 -16.97 -20.16
C GLU A 229 -6.83 -17.15 -19.74
N MET A 230 -7.38 -16.23 -18.95
CA MET A 230 -8.76 -16.24 -18.44
C MET A 230 -9.61 -15.11 -19.03
N PHE A 231 -9.00 -14.31 -19.91
CA PHE A 231 -9.55 -13.16 -20.59
C PHE A 231 -10.60 -13.55 -21.65
N LYS A 232 -11.75 -12.85 -21.65
CA LYS A 232 -12.82 -13.01 -22.67
C LYS A 232 -13.31 -11.65 -23.20
N GLY A 233 -12.46 -10.64 -23.28
CA GLY A 233 -12.76 -9.38 -24.01
C GLY A 233 -12.41 -8.08 -23.28
N HIS A 234 -12.64 -7.99 -21.96
CA HIS A 234 -12.22 -6.85 -21.14
C HIS A 234 -11.15 -7.29 -20.14
N ASP A 235 -10.12 -6.47 -19.95
CA ASP A 235 -8.95 -6.82 -19.11
C ASP A 235 -9.34 -6.84 -17.63
N PHE A 236 -10.38 -6.10 -17.26
CA PHE A 236 -10.92 -6.01 -15.91
C PHE A 236 -12.36 -6.53 -15.84
N VAL A 237 -12.72 -7.08 -14.68
CA VAL A 237 -14.08 -7.40 -14.31
C VAL A 237 -14.45 -6.69 -13.02
N ALA A 238 -15.54 -5.95 -13.05
CA ALA A 238 -16.14 -5.40 -11.84
C ALA A 238 -16.68 -6.55 -10.98
N VAL A 239 -16.19 -6.67 -9.75
CA VAL A 239 -16.67 -7.62 -8.75
C VAL A 239 -17.34 -6.85 -7.63
N THR A 240 -18.66 -6.93 -7.55
CA THR A 240 -19.44 -6.34 -6.46
C THR A 240 -19.57 -7.34 -5.32
N VAL A 241 -19.11 -6.96 -4.13
CA VAL A 241 -19.26 -7.72 -2.88
C VAL A 241 -20.23 -6.99 -1.98
N SER A 242 -21.25 -7.69 -1.47
CA SER A 242 -22.24 -7.14 -0.54
C SER A 242 -22.39 -7.96 0.73
N LEU A 243 -22.66 -7.28 1.84
CA LEU A 243 -22.93 -7.84 3.15
C LEU A 243 -24.04 -7.01 3.80
N PRO A 244 -25.23 -7.58 4.09
CA PRO A 244 -25.66 -8.95 3.80
C PRO A 244 -25.80 -9.26 2.30
N PRO A 245 -25.84 -10.55 1.91
CA PRO A 245 -25.99 -10.94 0.52
C PRO A 245 -27.30 -10.46 -0.10
N GLY A 246 -27.25 -10.00 -1.35
CA GLY A 246 -28.45 -9.66 -2.14
C GLY A 246 -28.84 -8.18 -2.11
N GLN A 247 -28.02 -7.31 -1.52
CA GLN A 247 -28.20 -5.86 -1.68
C GLN A 247 -27.79 -5.41 -3.10
N SER A 248 -28.64 -4.61 -3.74
CA SER A 248 -28.35 -3.92 -5.01
C SER A 248 -28.02 -2.45 -4.74
N TYR A 249 -27.15 -1.87 -5.56
CA TYR A 249 -26.92 -0.42 -5.60
C TYR A 249 -28.24 0.24 -6.06
N GLU A 250 -29.05 0.77 -5.14
CA GLU A 250 -30.17 1.64 -5.52
C GLU A 250 -29.58 3.01 -5.84
N GLN A 251 -29.49 3.33 -7.14
CA GLN A 251 -29.30 4.70 -7.59
C GLN A 251 -30.60 5.48 -7.33
N GLU A 252 -30.70 6.17 -6.19
CA GLU A 252 -31.75 7.17 -5.99
C GLU A 252 -31.43 8.43 -6.81
N TRP A 253 -31.89 8.44 -8.06
CA TRP A 253 -32.11 9.68 -8.82
C TRP A 253 -33.44 10.30 -8.35
N ASN A 254 -33.34 11.49 -7.78
CA ASN A 254 -34.43 12.43 -7.46
C ASN A 254 -35.51 11.98 -6.47
N LYS A 255 -35.44 12.52 -5.25
CA LYS A 255 -36.57 13.26 -4.67
C LYS A 255 -36.09 14.56 -4.03
N THR A 256 -36.57 15.65 -4.61
CA THR A 256 -36.64 17.00 -4.06
C THR A 256 -37.09 16.95 -2.59
N VAL A 257 -36.22 17.35 -1.66
CA VAL A 257 -36.63 17.78 -0.33
C VAL A 257 -36.13 19.20 -0.15
N VAL A 258 -37.08 20.12 -0.30
CA VAL A 258 -37.00 21.50 0.16
C VAL A 258 -36.69 21.46 1.66
N MET A 259 -35.52 21.94 2.07
CA MET A 259 -35.25 22.26 3.47
C MET A 259 -35.39 23.77 3.63
N THR A 260 -36.51 24.15 4.24
CA THR A 260 -36.78 25.47 4.80
C THR A 260 -35.75 25.81 5.87
N ARG A 261 -35.32 27.07 5.86
CA ARG A 261 -34.61 27.72 6.97
C ARG A 261 -35.54 27.74 8.18
N ASP A 262 -35.00 27.43 9.35
CA ASP A 262 -35.31 28.14 10.59
C ASP A 262 -34.12 27.98 11.54
N ASP A 263 -33.64 29.14 11.99
CA ASP A 263 -32.68 29.33 13.08
C ASP A 263 -33.38 29.03 14.42
N ASP A 264 -32.68 28.41 15.37
CA ASP A 264 -32.75 28.82 16.78
C ASP A 264 -31.59 28.21 17.61
N GLU A 265 -31.12 29.07 18.51
CA GLU A 265 -29.87 29.08 19.27
C GLU A 265 -29.83 28.20 20.54
N LEU A 266 -28.59 27.84 20.93
CA LEU A 266 -28.05 27.61 22.30
C LEU A 266 -28.56 26.35 23.06
N GLU A 267 -27.80 25.57 23.83
CA GLU A 267 -26.57 25.85 24.60
C GLU A 267 -25.87 24.53 25.04
N LEU A 268 -24.56 24.67 25.30
CA LEU A 268 -23.56 23.79 25.94
C LEU A 268 -23.96 22.41 26.55
N ALA A 269 -23.16 21.40 26.17
CA ALA A 269 -22.51 20.53 27.15
C ALA A 269 -21.05 20.25 26.73
N SER A 270 -20.12 20.84 27.48
CA SER A 270 -18.67 20.67 27.35
C SER A 270 -18.17 19.32 27.87
N GLY A 271 -17.18 18.74 27.18
CA GLY A 271 -16.28 17.67 27.66
C GLY A 271 -15.98 16.67 26.55
N MET A 272 -14.78 16.47 26.02
CA MET A 272 -13.42 16.74 26.47
C MET A 272 -12.52 16.98 25.24
N THR A 273 -11.85 18.14 25.26
CA THR A 273 -10.53 18.46 24.69
C THR A 273 -9.86 17.47 23.72
N LYS A 274 -9.82 17.79 22.42
CA LYS A 274 -8.62 17.62 21.60
C LYS A 274 -7.99 19.01 21.38
N GLY A 275 -7.44 19.52 22.47
CA GLY A 275 -6.43 20.58 22.38
C GLY A 275 -5.20 19.98 21.73
N THR A 276 -4.65 20.73 20.79
CA THR A 276 -3.37 20.56 20.11
C THR A 276 -2.30 19.94 21.03
N GLU A 277 -1.90 18.69 20.78
CA GLU A 277 -0.73 18.06 21.42
C GLU A 277 0.56 18.62 20.79
N VAL A 278 0.82 19.91 20.98
CA VAL A 278 2.05 20.58 20.51
C VAL A 278 3.19 20.27 21.48
N GLY A 279 4.32 19.80 20.96
CA GLY A 279 5.57 19.64 21.74
C GLY A 279 5.73 18.32 22.51
N LEU A 280 4.88 17.31 22.26
CA LEU A 280 5.02 15.97 22.83
C LEU A 280 6.01 15.12 22.00
N ARG A 281 7.17 14.86 22.58
CA ARG A 281 8.19 13.91 22.09
C ARG A 281 7.87 12.52 22.66
N LYS A 282 8.50 11.46 22.16
CA LYS A 282 8.37 10.09 22.70
C LYS A 282 9.69 9.63 23.29
N CYS A 283 9.63 9.01 24.47
CA CYS A 283 10.79 8.37 25.08
C CYS A 283 11.28 7.20 24.20
N THR A 284 12.55 7.20 23.79
CA THR A 284 13.13 6.16 22.93
C THR A 284 13.01 4.74 23.51
N THR A 285 12.88 4.61 24.84
CA THR A 285 12.90 3.30 25.52
C THR A 285 11.50 2.75 25.88
N CYS A 286 10.48 3.59 25.98
CA CYS A 286 9.16 3.16 26.45
C CYS A 286 7.98 3.80 25.71
N ASP A 287 8.27 4.61 24.69
CA ASP A 287 7.31 5.34 23.84
C ASP A 287 6.36 6.28 24.61
N LYS A 288 6.57 6.48 25.92
CA LYS A 288 5.81 7.42 26.72
C LYS A 288 6.02 8.83 26.18
N ALA A 289 4.93 9.57 26.01
CA ALA A 289 4.97 10.96 25.60
C ALA A 289 5.65 11.82 26.68
N VAL A 290 6.49 12.76 26.25
CA VAL A 290 7.29 13.66 27.09
C VAL A 290 7.22 15.07 26.52
N HIS A 291 6.99 16.06 27.38
CA HIS A 291 7.17 17.46 26.98
C HIS A 291 8.65 17.76 26.79
N ARG A 292 8.96 18.62 25.81
CA ARG A 292 10.34 19.00 25.47
C ARG A 292 11.14 19.47 26.68
N ASP A 293 10.56 20.33 27.50
CA ASP A 293 11.21 20.96 28.66
C ASP A 293 11.43 19.97 29.82
N GLU A 294 10.69 18.87 29.86
CA GLU A 294 10.78 17.81 30.87
C GLU A 294 11.59 16.60 30.39
N SER A 295 12.01 16.61 29.13
CA SER A 295 12.68 15.48 28.50
C SER A 295 14.17 15.44 28.84
N VAL A 296 14.67 14.25 29.17
CA VAL A 296 16.09 14.02 29.43
C VAL A 296 16.74 13.54 28.14
N CYS A 297 17.76 14.24 27.68
CA CYS A 297 18.58 13.79 26.54
C CYS A 297 19.87 13.14 27.03
N CYS A 298 20.44 12.25 26.23
CA CYS A 298 21.78 11.72 26.52
C CYS A 298 22.78 12.89 26.62
N SER A 299 23.52 12.97 27.73
CA SER A 299 24.47 14.06 27.99
C SER A 299 25.61 14.14 26.97
N HIS A 300 25.97 13.03 26.34
CA HIS A 300 27.05 12.94 25.35
C HIS A 300 26.55 13.30 23.94
N CYS A 301 25.74 12.45 23.32
CA CYS A 301 25.31 12.65 21.94
C CYS A 301 24.17 13.66 21.77
N ARG A 302 23.36 13.94 22.81
CA ARG A 302 22.14 14.78 22.78
C ARG A 302 21.04 14.36 21.79
N ALA A 303 21.24 13.27 21.05
CA ALA A 303 20.32 12.79 20.02
C ALA A 303 19.09 12.06 20.61
N THR A 304 19.27 11.16 21.58
CA THR A 304 18.18 10.32 22.12
C THR A 304 17.41 11.03 23.22
N ILE A 305 16.09 10.82 23.26
CA ILE A 305 15.17 11.47 24.21
C ILE A 305 14.56 10.45 25.17
N TYR A 306 14.50 10.80 26.46
CA TYR A 306 13.99 9.94 27.53
C TYR A 306 12.99 10.66 28.42
N CYS A 307 12.06 9.90 28.99
CA CYS A 307 11.14 10.40 30.03
C CYS A 307 11.77 10.51 31.42
N GLY A 308 13.04 10.13 31.57
CA GLY A 308 13.77 10.16 32.85
C GLY A 308 15.01 9.26 32.85
N SER A 309 15.84 9.42 33.88
CA SER A 309 17.16 8.75 34.01
C SER A 309 17.10 7.22 33.98
N GLU A 310 15.99 6.62 34.40
CA GLU A 310 15.85 5.16 34.40
C GLU A 310 15.73 4.60 32.99
N CYS A 311 14.98 5.28 32.10
CA CYS A 311 14.88 4.90 30.69
C CYS A 311 16.20 5.16 29.95
N GLU A 312 16.93 6.21 30.32
CA GLU A 312 18.28 6.50 29.82
C GLU A 312 19.26 5.37 30.18
N LYS A 313 19.39 5.03 31.48
CA LYS A 313 20.30 3.97 31.94
C LYS A 313 19.97 2.60 31.35
N ARG A 314 18.68 2.30 31.14
CA ARG A 314 18.24 1.07 30.48
C ARG A 314 18.68 1.05 29.01
N HIS A 315 18.33 2.09 28.25
CA HIS A 315 18.71 2.17 26.83
C HIS A 315 20.23 2.20 26.65
N TRP A 316 20.97 2.88 27.54
CA TRP A 316 22.43 2.90 27.56
C TRP A 316 23.03 1.49 27.63
N ARG A 317 22.53 0.64 28.54
CA ARG A 317 23.04 -0.72 28.72
C ARG A 317 22.68 -1.65 27.58
N GLU A 318 21.50 -1.49 27.01
CA GLU A 318 20.96 -2.41 26.01
C GLU A 318 21.46 -2.10 24.59
N MET A 319 21.35 -0.85 24.13
CA MET A 319 21.59 -0.51 22.73
C MET A 319 22.38 0.80 22.51
N HIS A 320 22.11 1.87 23.27
CA HIS A 320 22.64 3.20 22.92
C HIS A 320 24.16 3.32 23.04
N ARG A 321 24.80 2.60 23.97
CA ARG A 321 26.26 2.69 24.20
C ARG A 321 27.08 2.41 22.95
N SER A 322 26.65 1.51 22.07
CA SER A 322 27.40 1.18 20.84
C SER A 322 27.24 2.24 19.73
N VAL A 323 26.16 3.03 19.76
CA VAL A 323 25.82 4.01 18.72
C VAL A 323 25.97 5.46 19.18
N CYS A 324 26.26 5.71 20.47
CA CYS A 324 26.33 7.07 21.03
C CYS A 324 27.34 7.98 20.32
N ASN A 325 28.55 7.48 20.03
CA ASN A 325 29.57 8.25 19.31
C ASN A 325 29.18 8.53 17.85
N LEU A 326 28.45 7.59 17.22
CA LEU A 326 27.93 7.78 15.87
C LEU A 326 26.89 8.91 15.86
N TYR A 327 25.96 8.90 16.83
CA TYR A 327 24.95 9.94 16.97
C TYR A 327 25.54 11.30 17.29
N GLU A 328 26.58 11.36 18.11
CA GLU A 328 27.31 12.61 18.36
C GLU A 328 27.90 13.18 17.05
N ALA A 329 28.55 12.33 16.25
CA ALA A 329 29.09 12.75 14.95
C ALA A 329 27.98 13.25 14.01
N MET A 330 26.84 12.56 13.95
CA MET A 330 25.68 12.96 13.14
C MET A 330 25.07 14.29 13.62
N MET A 331 24.95 14.51 14.93
CA MET A 331 24.50 15.79 15.49
C MET A 331 25.46 16.94 15.14
N GLY A 332 26.76 16.66 15.06
CA GLY A 332 27.77 17.64 14.64
C GLY A 332 27.63 18.11 13.18
N ARG A 333 26.88 17.39 12.34
CA ARG A 333 26.63 17.74 10.93
C ARG A 333 25.44 18.69 10.73
N GLU A 334 24.78 19.13 11.80
CA GLU A 334 23.63 20.03 11.71
C GLU A 334 23.94 21.32 10.93
N GLU A 335 25.13 21.90 11.13
CA GLU A 335 25.56 23.11 10.40
C GLU A 335 25.84 22.86 8.91
N GLU A 336 26.22 21.63 8.53
CA GLU A 336 26.43 21.24 7.11
C GLU A 336 25.10 21.15 6.36
N LEU A 337 24.05 20.68 7.04
CA LEU A 337 22.72 20.51 6.45
C LEU A 337 21.91 21.80 6.44
N LYS A 338 22.24 22.75 7.32
CA LYS A 338 21.49 23.99 7.44
C LYS A 338 21.70 24.89 6.23
N MET A 339 20.60 25.21 5.53
CA MET A 339 20.61 26.12 4.40
C MET A 339 20.34 27.55 4.86
N ASN A 340 21.31 28.44 4.68
CA ASN A 340 21.22 29.83 5.15
C ASN A 340 20.74 30.81 4.06
N ILE A 341 20.41 30.33 2.86
CA ILE A 341 19.98 31.19 1.76
C ILE A 341 18.55 31.69 1.96
N PHE A 342 17.70 30.96 2.69
CA PHE A 342 16.27 31.24 2.81
C PHE A 342 15.95 32.26 3.90
N SER A 343 14.99 33.13 3.62
CA SER A 343 14.52 34.13 4.60
C SER A 343 13.23 33.74 5.32
N PHE A 344 12.57 32.66 4.91
CA PHE A 344 11.43 32.10 5.62
C PHE A 344 11.87 31.18 6.78
N SER A 345 10.96 30.88 7.71
CA SER A 345 11.28 29.96 8.82
C SER A 345 11.57 28.56 8.30
N CYS A 346 12.81 28.10 8.36
CA CYS A 346 13.19 26.71 8.06
C CYS A 346 12.89 25.74 9.21
N TYR A 347 11.90 26.07 10.04
CA TYR A 347 11.56 25.37 11.26
C TYR A 347 10.05 25.21 11.38
N ALA A 348 9.56 23.98 11.23
CA ALA A 348 8.14 23.65 11.26
C ALA A 348 7.82 22.63 12.37
N GLU A 349 7.81 23.10 13.62
CA GLU A 349 7.35 22.29 14.76
C GLU A 349 5.87 21.93 14.64
N ASN A 350 5.04 22.92 14.34
CA ASN A 350 3.64 22.75 14.01
C ASN A 350 3.46 23.06 12.51
N PRO A 351 3.26 22.06 11.65
CA PRO A 351 3.10 22.28 10.22
C PRO A 351 1.94 23.22 9.87
N CYS A 352 0.84 23.21 10.63
CA CYS A 352 -0.29 24.10 10.38
C CYS A 352 0.07 25.57 10.65
N GLU A 353 0.65 25.87 11.81
CA GLU A 353 1.07 27.23 12.18
C GLU A 353 2.17 27.75 11.22
N TRP A 354 3.09 26.87 10.84
CA TRP A 354 4.12 27.19 9.86
C TRP A 354 3.52 27.58 8.51
N LEU A 355 2.60 26.76 7.98
CA LEU A 355 1.91 27.07 6.72
C LEU A 355 1.02 28.32 6.83
N GLU A 356 0.46 28.62 8.00
CA GLU A 356 -0.30 29.85 8.26
C GLU A 356 0.60 31.08 8.23
N SER A 357 1.81 31.00 8.81
CA SER A 357 2.80 32.07 8.77
C SER A 357 3.25 32.41 7.35
N LEU A 358 3.19 31.42 6.44
CA LEU A 358 3.48 31.56 5.02
C LEU A 358 2.24 31.93 4.17
N GLY A 359 1.04 31.94 4.77
CA GLY A 359 -0.21 32.24 4.07
C GLY A 359 -0.72 31.16 3.10
N VAL A 360 -0.14 29.96 3.12
CA VAL A 360 -0.45 28.85 2.18
C VAL A 360 -1.22 27.69 2.82
N HIS A 361 -1.54 27.78 4.12
CA HIS A 361 -2.28 26.72 4.83
C HIS A 361 -3.60 26.37 4.13
N LYS A 362 -3.81 25.06 3.90
CA LYS A 362 -4.99 24.45 3.24
C LYS A 362 -5.19 24.82 1.76
N LYS A 363 -4.17 25.39 1.11
CA LYS A 363 -4.25 25.82 -0.30
C LYS A 363 -3.36 24.96 -1.19
N GLY A 364 -3.84 24.70 -2.41
CA GLY A 364 -3.07 24.00 -3.46
C GLY A 364 -2.35 22.73 -2.98
N MET A 365 -1.13 22.55 -3.46
CA MET A 365 -0.23 21.43 -3.12
C MET A 365 0.20 21.41 -1.64
N TRP A 366 0.14 22.56 -0.95
CA TRP A 366 0.54 22.68 0.47
C TRP A 366 -0.39 21.93 1.43
N ARG A 367 -1.58 21.52 0.99
CA ARG A 367 -2.53 20.71 1.78
C ARG A 367 -1.91 19.41 2.31
N ARG A 368 -0.89 18.86 1.64
CA ARG A 368 -0.18 17.64 2.07
C ARG A 368 0.98 17.87 3.03
N GLN A 369 1.33 19.12 3.33
CA GLN A 369 2.39 19.41 4.30
C GLN A 369 1.91 19.35 5.75
N CYS A 370 0.60 19.31 6.00
CA CYS A 370 0.03 19.12 7.33
C CYS A 370 -0.99 17.97 7.38
N SER A 371 -1.43 17.61 8.57
CA SER A 371 -2.39 16.50 8.79
C SER A 371 -3.85 16.87 8.55
N CYS A 372 -4.17 18.12 8.21
CA CYS A 372 -5.56 18.56 8.00
C CYS A 372 -6.30 17.76 6.91
N TYR A 373 -5.58 17.19 5.94
CA TYR A 373 -6.13 16.40 4.84
C TYR A 373 -5.68 14.94 4.88
N SER A 374 -5.24 14.43 6.04
CA SER A 374 -4.72 13.05 6.15
C SER A 374 -5.79 11.98 5.90
N GLN A 375 -7.08 12.33 5.99
CA GLN A 375 -8.20 11.42 5.72
C GLN A 375 -8.52 11.28 4.23
N GLY A 376 -8.03 12.20 3.39
CA GLY A 376 -8.24 12.15 1.94
C GLY A 376 -7.19 11.25 1.27
N PRO A 377 -7.58 10.36 0.34
CA PRO A 377 -6.63 9.52 -0.40
C PRO A 377 -5.64 10.39 -1.19
N PHE A 378 -4.39 9.92 -1.31
CA PHE A 378 -3.33 10.61 -2.05
C PHE A 378 -3.70 10.81 -3.53
N GLY A 379 -3.27 11.91 -4.15
CA GLY A 379 -3.52 12.24 -5.55
C GLY A 379 -4.96 12.59 -5.94
N LEU A 380 -5.90 12.59 -4.99
CA LEU A 380 -7.31 12.91 -5.23
C LEU A 380 -7.76 14.21 -4.55
N LEU A 381 -6.84 15.03 -4.04
CA LEU A 381 -7.22 16.38 -3.62
C LEU A 381 -7.57 17.21 -4.86
N GLN A 382 -8.74 17.85 -4.84
CA GLN A 382 -9.21 18.65 -5.97
C GLN A 382 -8.15 19.67 -6.41
N ASP A 383 -7.78 19.55 -7.67
CA ASP A 383 -6.78 20.37 -8.32
C ASP A 383 -7.41 21.70 -8.76
N SER A 384 -6.73 22.82 -8.53
CA SER A 384 -7.21 24.12 -8.99
C SER A 384 -6.88 24.35 -10.46
N SER A 385 -7.70 25.17 -11.13
CA SER A 385 -7.60 25.39 -12.59
C SER A 385 -6.44 26.28 -13.00
N SER A 386 -5.85 27.06 -12.08
CA SER A 386 -4.69 27.91 -12.35
C SER A 386 -3.42 27.47 -11.61
N ASP A 387 -2.26 27.82 -12.16
CA ASP A 387 -0.95 27.50 -11.57
C ASP A 387 -0.74 28.22 -10.23
N ALA A 388 -1.09 29.50 -10.16
CA ALA A 388 -1.00 30.28 -8.92
C ALA A 388 -1.81 29.64 -7.77
N GLU A 389 -3.04 29.21 -8.02
CA GLU A 389 -3.86 28.51 -7.02
C GLU A 389 -3.26 27.16 -6.62
N SER A 390 -2.60 26.47 -7.55
CA SER A 390 -1.95 25.18 -7.32
C SER A 390 -0.77 25.32 -6.37
N TRP A 391 -0.04 26.45 -6.47
CA TRP A 391 1.01 26.86 -5.54
C TRP A 391 0.49 27.54 -4.27
N GLY A 392 -0.82 27.51 -4.02
CA GLY A 392 -1.42 28.03 -2.79
C GLY A 392 -1.75 29.52 -2.81
N GLY A 393 -1.82 30.12 -4.01
CA GLY A 393 -2.07 31.56 -4.19
C GLY A 393 -0.85 32.43 -3.86
N LEU A 394 0.35 31.89 -4.02
CA LEU A 394 1.60 32.68 -3.96
C LEU A 394 1.59 33.76 -5.04
N GLN A 395 2.29 34.88 -4.79
CA GLN A 395 2.37 35.98 -5.76
C GLN A 395 3.18 35.56 -6.99
N ASP A 396 2.91 36.17 -8.13
CA ASP A 396 3.70 35.94 -9.33
C ASP A 396 5.17 36.32 -9.07
N GLY A 397 6.08 35.38 -9.32
CA GLY A 397 7.50 35.50 -8.99
C GLY A 397 7.93 34.77 -7.71
N ASP A 398 6.98 34.41 -6.83
CA ASP A 398 7.25 33.60 -5.63
C ASP A 398 7.12 32.09 -5.88
N TYR A 399 6.85 31.67 -7.11
CA TYR A 399 6.76 30.26 -7.50
C TYR A 399 7.29 30.05 -8.92
N PRO A 400 7.81 28.85 -9.25
CA PRO A 400 8.29 28.55 -10.59
C PRO A 400 7.13 28.61 -11.59
N GLN A 401 7.25 29.49 -12.59
CA GLN A 401 6.27 29.60 -13.67
C GLN A 401 6.31 28.34 -14.57
N ASP A 402 5.17 27.91 -15.10
CA ASP A 402 5.06 26.77 -16.04
C ASP A 402 5.60 27.15 -17.43
N LEU A 403 6.87 27.55 -17.47
CA LEU A 403 7.57 28.05 -18.64
C LEU A 403 9.03 27.57 -18.63
N PRO A 404 9.59 27.19 -19.79
CA PRO A 404 11.01 26.91 -19.93
C PRO A 404 11.87 28.09 -19.50
N ILE A 405 13.08 27.81 -19.01
CA ILE A 405 14.02 28.82 -18.54
C ILE A 405 14.54 29.65 -19.72
N GLN A 406 14.08 30.91 -19.81
CA GLN A 406 14.34 31.81 -20.94
C GLN A 406 15.72 32.51 -20.89
N ASN A 407 16.38 32.54 -19.73
CA ASN A 407 17.54 33.40 -19.45
C ASN A 407 18.91 32.83 -19.86
N LEU A 408 18.99 31.62 -20.43
CA LEU A 408 20.23 31.08 -21.00
C LEU A 408 20.43 31.53 -22.46
N LYS A 409 20.32 32.84 -22.72
CA LYS A 409 20.79 33.40 -23.99
C LYS A 409 22.32 33.24 -24.01
N GLU A 410 22.80 32.38 -24.91
CA GLU A 410 24.21 32.14 -25.30
C GLU A 410 25.00 31.00 -24.59
N ARG A 411 24.47 30.31 -23.58
CA ARG A 411 25.15 29.13 -23.00
C ARG A 411 24.40 27.83 -23.28
N SER A 412 24.79 27.20 -24.39
CA SER A 412 24.67 25.77 -24.71
C SER A 412 23.24 25.20 -24.84
N ARG A 413 22.95 24.66 -26.04
CA ARG A 413 21.81 23.75 -26.29
C ARG A 413 21.98 22.44 -25.49
N GLY A 414 21.75 22.48 -24.18
CA GLY A 414 21.99 21.36 -23.29
C GLY A 414 21.33 21.51 -21.92
N MET A 415 21.25 20.38 -21.21
CA MET A 415 20.71 20.24 -19.85
C MET A 415 21.37 21.19 -18.85
N ILE A 416 20.58 21.73 -17.91
CA ILE A 416 21.05 22.67 -16.88
C ILE A 416 21.66 21.88 -15.71
N PHE A 417 22.91 22.16 -15.34
CA PHE A 417 23.51 21.53 -14.16
C PHE A 417 23.30 22.43 -12.95
N LEU A 418 22.63 21.91 -11.93
CA LEU A 418 22.38 22.58 -10.66
C LEU A 418 23.22 21.90 -9.56
N SER A 419 23.92 22.69 -8.76
CA SER A 419 24.74 22.19 -7.66
C SER A 419 23.97 22.15 -6.34
N ASP A 420 23.15 23.18 -6.09
CA ASP A 420 22.37 23.36 -4.86
C ASP A 420 21.15 24.27 -5.08
N TRP A 421 20.43 24.60 -4.00
CA TRP A 421 19.25 25.47 -4.05
C TRP A 421 19.54 26.92 -4.48
N SER A 422 20.74 27.44 -4.22
CA SER A 422 21.12 28.80 -4.63
C SER A 422 21.14 28.89 -6.16
N ASP A 423 21.78 27.92 -6.81
CA ASP A 423 21.78 27.80 -8.27
C ASP A 423 20.35 27.74 -8.82
N TYR A 424 19.47 26.94 -8.19
CA TYR A 424 18.08 26.82 -8.63
C TYR A 424 17.28 28.11 -8.49
N TYR A 425 17.35 28.77 -7.32
CA TYR A 425 16.63 30.02 -7.06
C TYR A 425 17.13 31.14 -7.98
N ASP A 426 18.43 31.21 -8.25
CA ASP A 426 19.00 32.17 -9.19
C ASP A 426 18.49 31.93 -10.63
N VAL A 427 18.53 30.67 -11.09
CA VAL A 427 18.08 30.30 -12.44
C VAL A 427 16.59 30.55 -12.65
N ARG A 428 15.76 30.33 -11.63
CA ARG A 428 14.30 30.60 -11.67
C ARG A 428 13.94 32.02 -11.24
N CYS A 429 14.92 32.83 -10.85
CA CYS A 429 14.72 34.19 -10.33
C CYS A 429 13.72 34.24 -9.17
N LEU A 430 13.76 33.23 -8.29
CA LEU A 430 12.91 33.12 -7.12
C LEU A 430 13.52 33.90 -5.95
N PRO A 431 12.73 34.66 -5.19
CA PRO A 431 13.23 35.33 -4.00
C PRO A 431 13.49 34.33 -2.86
N PRO A 432 14.47 34.58 -1.97
CA PRO A 432 14.72 33.74 -0.80
C PRO A 432 13.55 33.57 0.18
N SER A 433 12.53 34.41 0.07
CA SER A 433 11.29 34.32 0.84
C SER A 433 10.33 33.25 0.33
N SER A 434 10.50 32.79 -0.91
CA SER A 434 9.65 31.77 -1.50
C SER A 434 9.88 30.40 -0.84
N PRO A 435 8.83 29.76 -0.28
CA PRO A 435 8.97 28.49 0.45
C PRO A 435 8.99 27.25 -0.46
N VAL A 436 8.87 27.42 -1.79
CA VAL A 436 8.62 26.33 -2.76
C VAL A 436 9.64 25.19 -2.71
N SER A 437 10.86 25.45 -2.22
CA SER A 437 11.90 24.45 -1.98
C SER A 437 11.43 23.25 -1.16
N ASP A 438 10.46 23.41 -0.26
CA ASP A 438 9.95 22.31 0.56
C ASP A 438 9.25 21.23 -0.29
N ILE A 439 8.35 21.65 -1.20
CA ILE A 439 7.68 20.75 -2.17
C ILE A 439 8.64 20.35 -3.30
N LEU A 440 9.41 21.30 -3.82
CA LEU A 440 10.32 21.06 -4.94
C LEU A 440 11.49 20.13 -4.59
N SER A 441 11.76 19.89 -3.31
CA SER A 441 12.77 18.93 -2.88
C SER A 441 12.60 17.57 -3.56
N TYR A 442 11.37 17.13 -3.83
CA TYR A 442 11.08 15.85 -4.49
C TYR A 442 11.48 15.84 -5.98
N PRO A 443 10.92 16.70 -6.85
CA PRO A 443 11.31 16.72 -8.26
C PRO A 443 12.77 17.12 -8.48
N LEU A 444 13.35 17.99 -7.64
CA LEU A 444 14.76 18.40 -7.78
C LEU A 444 15.73 17.33 -7.30
N THR A 445 15.36 16.53 -6.29
CA THR A 445 16.12 15.33 -5.93
C THR A 445 16.12 14.33 -7.08
N LEU A 446 14.96 14.08 -7.71
CA LEU A 446 14.88 13.21 -8.88
C LEU A 446 15.71 13.77 -10.05
N TYR A 447 15.63 15.08 -10.32
CA TYR A 447 16.46 15.73 -11.33
C TYR A 447 17.96 15.54 -11.06
N HIS A 448 18.41 15.75 -9.81
CA HIS A 448 19.79 15.55 -9.41
C HIS A 448 20.26 14.10 -9.62
N ILE A 449 19.42 13.13 -9.27
CA ILE A 449 19.67 11.71 -9.54
C ILE A 449 19.88 11.47 -11.04
N LEU A 450 18.97 11.95 -11.89
CA LEU A 450 19.00 11.68 -13.33
C LEU A 450 20.15 12.36 -14.07
N THR A 451 20.56 13.55 -13.61
CA THR A 451 21.49 14.42 -14.34
C THR A 451 22.91 14.41 -13.79
N THR A 452 23.08 14.06 -12.52
CA THR A 452 24.35 14.14 -11.80
C THR A 452 24.81 12.79 -11.26
N LEU A 453 23.94 12.06 -10.56
CA LEU A 453 24.35 10.80 -9.91
C LEU A 453 24.36 9.60 -10.87
N SER A 454 23.33 9.46 -11.71
CA SER A 454 23.23 8.39 -12.70
C SER A 454 23.95 8.76 -14.00
N THR A 455 25.16 8.24 -14.17
CA THR A 455 25.93 8.44 -15.42
C THR A 455 25.19 7.84 -16.62
N HIS A 456 24.49 6.72 -16.43
CA HIS A 456 23.70 6.08 -17.48
C HIS A 456 22.55 6.97 -17.95
N SER A 457 21.68 7.40 -17.03
CA SER A 457 20.52 8.27 -17.33
C SER A 457 20.96 9.59 -17.95
N LYS A 458 22.00 10.23 -17.39
CA LYS A 458 22.60 11.45 -17.94
C LYS A 458 22.98 11.30 -19.40
N ASN A 459 23.66 10.21 -19.74
CA ASN A 459 24.11 9.95 -21.11
C ASN A 459 22.95 9.68 -22.08
N LEU A 460 21.87 9.04 -21.62
CA LEU A 460 20.66 8.84 -22.42
C LEU A 460 19.99 10.18 -22.74
N LEU A 461 19.79 11.02 -21.72
CA LEU A 461 19.18 12.35 -21.86
C LEU A 461 19.98 13.26 -22.79
N LEU A 462 21.31 13.29 -22.64
CA LEU A 462 22.20 14.07 -23.52
C LEU A 462 22.17 13.59 -24.98
N LYS A 463 21.84 12.31 -25.22
CA LYS A 463 21.66 11.73 -26.57
C LYS A 463 20.24 11.89 -27.11
N GLY A 464 19.35 12.55 -26.39
CA GLY A 464 17.96 12.72 -26.79
C GLY A 464 17.13 11.44 -26.71
N LYS A 465 17.52 10.50 -25.85
CA LYS A 465 16.77 9.25 -25.60
C LYS A 465 15.81 9.41 -24.43
N GLU A 466 14.84 8.51 -24.37
CA GLU A 466 13.94 8.36 -23.24
C GLU A 466 14.67 7.69 -22.07
N VAL A 467 14.38 8.14 -20.85
CA VAL A 467 14.78 7.51 -19.59
C VAL A 467 13.53 7.11 -18.81
N THR A 468 13.39 5.82 -18.53
CA THR A 468 12.29 5.26 -17.74
C THR A 468 12.69 5.16 -16.27
N VAL A 469 11.98 5.88 -15.42
CA VAL A 469 12.14 5.92 -13.96
C VAL A 469 11.02 5.13 -13.32
N HIS A 470 11.35 4.10 -12.55
CA HIS A 470 10.39 3.50 -11.61
C HIS A 470 10.50 4.22 -10.26
N TYR A 471 9.52 5.07 -9.95
CA TYR A 471 9.41 5.80 -8.69
C TYR A 471 8.57 4.98 -7.72
N LEU A 472 9.17 4.49 -6.63
CA LEU A 472 8.54 3.54 -5.71
C LEU A 472 7.99 4.22 -4.46
N GLY A 473 6.81 3.77 -4.03
CA GLY A 473 6.15 4.23 -2.81
C GLY A 473 5.75 5.71 -2.81
N PRO A 474 5.14 6.24 -3.89
CA PRO A 474 4.64 7.62 -3.89
C PRO A 474 3.50 7.77 -2.88
N GLU A 475 3.53 8.84 -2.09
CA GLU A 475 2.46 9.22 -1.15
C GLU A 475 1.97 10.63 -1.49
N ARG A 476 2.51 11.64 -0.80
CA ARG A 476 2.16 13.05 -0.97
C ARG A 476 2.48 13.56 -2.37
N GLU A 477 3.48 12.95 -3.00
CA GLU A 477 3.92 13.24 -4.36
C GLU A 477 2.80 13.06 -5.39
N LEU A 478 1.82 12.20 -5.11
CA LEU A 478 0.65 12.02 -5.97
C LEU A 478 -0.22 13.28 -6.08
N ASP A 479 -0.18 14.18 -5.09
CA ASP A 479 -0.85 15.49 -5.15
C ASP A 479 0.09 16.62 -5.60
N TRP A 480 1.36 16.30 -5.92
CA TRP A 480 2.38 17.27 -6.33
C TRP A 480 2.80 17.12 -7.79
N ILE A 481 1.96 16.51 -8.62
CA ILE A 481 2.30 16.19 -10.01
C ILE A 481 2.65 17.44 -10.82
N LYS A 482 2.01 18.58 -10.54
CA LYS A 482 2.35 19.86 -11.17
C LYS A 482 3.78 20.31 -10.85
N ALA A 483 4.31 19.99 -9.67
CA ALA A 483 5.71 20.30 -9.32
C ALA A 483 6.70 19.46 -10.14
N PHE A 484 6.33 18.25 -10.59
CA PHE A 484 7.18 17.42 -11.44
C PHE A 484 7.33 17.98 -12.87
N ALA A 485 6.48 18.93 -13.29
CA ALA A 485 6.67 19.66 -14.54
C ALA A 485 7.99 20.46 -14.54
N GLU A 486 8.53 20.82 -13.37
CA GLU A 486 9.82 21.51 -13.25
C GLU A 486 10.97 20.73 -13.89
N ILE A 487 10.91 19.39 -13.85
CA ILE A 487 11.90 18.53 -14.51
C ILE A 487 11.91 18.81 -16.02
N ASP A 488 10.75 19.02 -16.65
CA ASP A 488 10.67 19.34 -18.08
C ASP A 488 11.40 20.65 -18.38
N HIS A 489 11.14 21.71 -17.60
CA HIS A 489 11.75 23.03 -17.79
C HIS A 489 13.27 23.01 -17.63
N LEU A 490 13.79 22.16 -16.73
CA LEU A 490 15.22 21.99 -16.47
C LEU A 490 15.91 21.08 -17.50
N LEU A 491 15.19 20.14 -18.11
CA LEU A 491 15.67 19.31 -19.20
C LEU A 491 15.70 20.15 -20.50
N ASN A 492 16.62 21.10 -20.64
CA ASN A 492 16.74 21.98 -21.81
C ASN A 492 17.25 21.27 -23.11
N GLY A 493 17.03 19.95 -23.25
CA GLY A 493 17.44 19.11 -24.39
C GLY A 493 16.27 18.35 -25.04
N THR A 494 16.58 17.42 -25.95
CA THR A 494 15.58 16.58 -26.66
C THR A 494 15.28 15.25 -25.97
N GLY A 495 15.92 14.96 -24.83
CA GLY A 495 15.67 13.74 -24.06
C GLY A 495 14.30 13.80 -23.37
N THR A 496 13.71 12.63 -23.15
CA THR A 496 12.42 12.49 -22.47
C THR A 496 12.58 11.67 -21.20
N VAL A 497 11.71 11.89 -20.21
CA VAL A 497 11.66 11.13 -18.96
C VAL A 497 10.26 10.57 -18.78
N GLN A 498 10.16 9.26 -18.66
CA GLN A 498 8.94 8.57 -18.26
C GLN A 498 9.05 8.19 -16.79
N ILE A 499 8.23 8.79 -15.94
CA ILE A 499 8.15 8.50 -14.51
C ILE A 499 6.95 7.58 -14.30
N ILE A 500 7.21 6.36 -13.85
CA ILE A 500 6.20 5.38 -13.48
C ILE A 500 6.17 5.30 -11.95
N MET A 501 5.17 5.92 -11.36
CA MET A 501 4.92 5.96 -9.91
C MET A 501 4.18 4.69 -9.48
N VAL A 502 4.87 3.80 -8.77
CA VAL A 502 4.37 2.47 -8.38
C VAL A 502 4.26 2.35 -6.87
N GLY A 503 3.07 2.07 -6.35
CA GLY A 503 2.90 1.81 -4.91
C GLY A 503 1.48 1.39 -4.51
N PRO A 504 1.33 0.82 -3.30
CA PRO A 504 0.02 0.38 -2.80
C PRO A 504 -0.92 1.56 -2.49
N GLU A 505 -0.36 2.72 -2.17
CA GLU A 505 -1.08 3.96 -1.82
C GLU A 505 -1.59 4.74 -3.04
N VAL A 506 -1.21 4.32 -4.26
CA VAL A 506 -1.78 4.89 -5.49
C VAL A 506 -3.29 4.54 -5.53
N PRO A 507 -4.19 5.53 -5.67
CA PRO A 507 -5.62 5.26 -5.83
C PRO A 507 -5.93 4.44 -7.07
N SER A 508 -6.98 3.62 -7.00
CA SER A 508 -7.42 2.81 -8.15
C SER A 508 -7.78 3.71 -9.35
N ASP A 509 -8.38 4.86 -9.09
CA ASP A 509 -8.82 5.83 -10.11
C ASP A 509 -7.65 6.46 -10.88
N LEU A 510 -6.46 6.50 -10.28
CA LEU A 510 -5.24 7.02 -10.93
C LEU A 510 -4.46 5.92 -11.64
N SER A 511 -4.60 4.66 -11.23
CA SER A 511 -3.84 3.55 -11.78
C SER A 511 -4.09 3.37 -13.29
N GLY A 512 -3.04 3.34 -14.09
CA GLY A 512 -3.10 3.27 -15.55
C GLY A 512 -3.33 4.62 -16.24
N THR A 513 -3.48 5.72 -15.50
CA THR A 513 -3.60 7.07 -16.06
C THR A 513 -2.22 7.74 -16.23
N ILE A 514 -2.17 8.79 -17.05
CA ILE A 514 -1.00 9.64 -17.29
C ILE A 514 -1.42 11.07 -16.95
N ALA A 515 -0.70 11.76 -16.07
CA ALA A 515 -1.11 13.07 -15.57
C ALA A 515 -0.44 14.27 -16.27
N THR A 516 0.78 14.15 -16.78
CA THR A 516 1.48 15.28 -17.40
C THR A 516 1.26 15.35 -18.91
N ASN A 517 0.84 16.52 -19.40
CA ASN A 517 0.70 16.85 -20.83
C ASN A 517 1.97 17.47 -21.45
N ASN A 518 3.06 17.59 -20.68
CA ASN A 518 4.31 18.15 -21.18
C ASN A 518 5.01 17.17 -22.13
N SER A 519 5.56 17.69 -23.22
CA SER A 519 6.05 16.84 -24.31
C SER A 519 7.21 15.92 -23.92
N ARG A 520 8.00 16.24 -22.88
CA ARG A 520 9.20 15.45 -22.52
C ARG A 520 9.11 14.73 -21.18
N VAL A 521 8.30 15.17 -20.23
CA VAL A 521 8.10 14.47 -18.96
C VAL A 521 6.69 13.88 -18.89
N LYS A 522 6.62 12.55 -18.79
CA LYS A 522 5.37 11.79 -18.67
C LYS A 522 5.32 11.12 -17.31
N VAL A 523 4.30 11.41 -16.51
CA VAL A 523 4.07 10.75 -15.22
C VAL A 523 2.87 9.83 -15.34
N SER A 524 3.07 8.54 -15.08
CA SER A 524 2.02 7.51 -15.06
C SER A 524 1.98 6.80 -13.70
N PHE A 525 0.82 6.31 -13.30
CA PHE A 525 0.62 5.70 -11.99
C PHE A 525 0.24 4.23 -12.07
N VAL A 526 0.72 3.45 -11.11
CA VAL A 526 0.45 2.02 -11.02
C VAL A 526 0.19 1.67 -9.56
N LYS A 527 -1.03 1.22 -9.27
CA LYS A 527 -1.39 0.70 -7.96
C LYS A 527 -0.93 -0.74 -7.82
N GLY A 528 -0.11 -1.00 -6.82
CA GLY A 528 0.33 -2.35 -6.49
C GLY A 528 1.66 -2.41 -5.77
N LEU A 529 2.06 -3.62 -5.38
CA LEU A 529 3.40 -3.86 -4.85
C LEU A 529 4.38 -3.98 -6.02
N TYR A 530 5.54 -3.32 -5.92
CA TYR A 530 6.49 -3.22 -7.04
C TYR A 530 6.88 -4.58 -7.64
N GLN A 531 7.16 -5.57 -6.79
CA GLN A 531 7.52 -6.93 -7.22
C GLN A 531 6.43 -7.66 -8.01
N GLU A 532 5.19 -7.22 -7.90
CA GLU A 532 4.06 -7.82 -8.62
C GLU A 532 3.82 -7.11 -9.96
N GLU A 533 4.07 -5.81 -9.99
CA GLU A 533 3.77 -4.96 -11.15
C GLU A 533 4.92 -4.90 -12.14
N VAL A 534 6.18 -4.97 -11.69
CA VAL A 534 7.37 -4.70 -12.51
C VAL A 534 7.47 -5.50 -13.80
N THR A 535 6.90 -6.71 -13.86
CA THR A 535 6.90 -7.56 -15.06
C THR A 535 5.98 -7.06 -16.16
N TYR A 536 5.01 -6.20 -15.84
CA TYR A 536 4.04 -5.63 -16.78
C TYR A 536 4.40 -4.19 -17.20
N LEU A 537 5.43 -3.61 -16.58
CA LEU A 537 5.88 -2.25 -16.86
C LEU A 537 6.97 -2.25 -17.92
N THR A 538 7.14 -1.09 -18.58
CA THR A 538 8.33 -0.83 -19.40
C THR A 538 9.57 -1.04 -18.56
N SER A 539 10.61 -1.66 -19.12
CA SER A 539 11.85 -1.87 -18.38
C SER A 539 12.44 -0.53 -17.92
N PRO A 540 12.75 -0.38 -16.63
CA PRO A 540 13.33 0.86 -16.10
C PRO A 540 14.82 0.98 -16.42
N ASP A 541 15.26 2.21 -16.67
CA ASP A 541 16.68 2.57 -16.68
C ASP A 541 17.21 2.86 -15.27
N ILE A 542 16.30 3.23 -14.35
CA ILE A 542 16.62 3.61 -12.97
C ILE A 542 15.42 3.42 -12.04
N VAL A 543 15.70 3.04 -10.79
CA VAL A 543 14.71 2.97 -9.71
C VAL A 543 14.98 4.08 -8.70
N VAL A 544 13.94 4.74 -8.23
CA VAL A 544 14.04 5.80 -7.21
C VAL A 544 12.99 5.56 -6.13
N ALA A 545 13.37 5.63 -4.86
CA ALA A 545 12.44 5.63 -3.74
C ALA A 545 12.83 6.76 -2.78
N LEU A 546 11.97 7.76 -2.62
CA LEU A 546 12.25 8.92 -1.78
C LEU A 546 11.62 8.75 -0.40
N ASN A 547 12.34 9.15 0.65
CA ASN A 547 11.93 8.98 2.07
C ASN A 547 11.42 7.57 2.36
N CYS A 548 12.17 6.56 1.93
CA CYS A 548 11.65 5.21 1.74
C CYS A 548 11.44 4.42 3.03
N ASP A 549 12.09 4.77 4.15
CA ASP A 549 11.96 4.08 5.44
C ASP A 549 12.09 2.54 5.29
N LEU A 550 13.09 2.07 4.50
CA LEU A 550 13.21 0.65 4.10
C LEU A 550 13.22 -0.34 5.27
N ASP A 551 13.74 0.08 6.43
CA ASP A 551 13.85 -0.74 7.64
C ASP A 551 12.53 -0.85 8.43
N ARG A 552 11.53 0.00 8.12
CA ARG A 552 10.25 0.04 8.86
C ARG A 552 9.19 -0.88 8.29
N TYR A 553 9.18 -1.11 6.97
CA TYR A 553 8.08 -1.79 6.30
C TYR A 553 8.54 -3.08 5.61
N SER A 554 7.99 -4.22 6.04
CA SER A 554 8.32 -5.54 5.47
C SER A 554 7.89 -5.71 4.01
N SER A 555 6.95 -4.89 3.54
CA SER A 555 6.51 -4.83 2.13
C SER A 555 7.65 -4.50 1.16
N TRP A 556 8.71 -3.83 1.61
CA TRP A 556 9.88 -3.52 0.80
C TRP A 556 10.70 -4.74 0.40
N SER A 557 10.63 -5.85 1.14
CA SER A 557 11.45 -7.04 0.88
C SER A 557 11.35 -7.54 -0.55
N GLY A 558 10.12 -7.71 -1.07
CA GLY A 558 9.89 -8.11 -2.45
C GLY A 558 10.34 -7.04 -3.45
N ALA A 559 10.10 -5.77 -3.16
CA ALA A 559 10.52 -4.68 -4.04
C ALA A 559 12.06 -4.62 -4.17
N VAL A 560 12.79 -4.75 -3.07
CA VAL A 560 14.25 -4.78 -3.05
C VAL A 560 14.80 -6.00 -3.79
N GLU A 561 14.17 -7.17 -3.62
CA GLU A 561 14.53 -8.38 -4.39
C GLU A 561 14.32 -8.17 -5.90
N ALA A 562 13.20 -7.54 -6.29
CA ALA A 562 12.94 -7.20 -7.68
C ALA A 562 14.01 -6.24 -8.25
N VAL A 563 14.40 -5.21 -7.51
CA VAL A 563 15.49 -4.30 -7.92
C VAL A 563 16.81 -5.06 -8.08
N ASN A 564 17.13 -5.97 -7.16
CA ASN A 564 18.34 -6.79 -7.25
C ASN A 564 18.33 -7.70 -8.50
N ASN A 565 17.18 -8.31 -8.81
CA ASN A 565 17.01 -9.17 -9.98
C ASN A 565 17.15 -8.40 -11.30
N LEU A 566 16.69 -7.15 -11.35
CA LEU A 566 16.83 -6.29 -12.53
C LEU A 566 18.28 -5.83 -12.76
N ARG A 567 19.12 -5.79 -11.70
CA ARG A 567 20.52 -5.33 -11.75
C ARG A 567 20.71 -3.95 -12.37
N ILE A 568 19.75 -3.06 -12.12
CA ILE A 568 19.74 -1.68 -12.58
C ILE A 568 20.13 -0.70 -11.47
N PRO A 569 20.57 0.52 -11.81
CA PRO A 569 20.80 1.57 -10.83
C PRO A 569 19.55 1.88 -10.00
N GLY A 570 19.74 2.01 -8.69
CA GLY A 570 18.70 2.41 -7.74
C GLY A 570 19.18 3.51 -6.80
N PHE A 571 18.35 4.51 -6.53
CA PHE A 571 18.66 5.58 -5.57
C PHE A 571 17.56 5.71 -4.53
N PHE A 572 17.98 5.86 -3.27
CA PHE A 572 17.11 5.84 -2.11
C PHE A 572 17.42 7.04 -1.23
N THR A 573 16.40 7.73 -0.72
CA THR A 573 16.58 8.82 0.24
C THR A 573 15.86 8.56 1.55
N ASP A 574 16.39 9.13 2.63
CA ASP A 574 15.77 9.11 3.96
C ASP A 574 16.03 10.42 4.70
N LYS A 575 15.25 10.64 5.77
CA LYS A 575 15.23 11.93 6.45
C LYS A 575 16.44 12.20 7.34
N THR A 576 17.04 11.15 7.88
CA THR A 576 18.19 11.21 8.77
C THR A 576 19.32 10.34 8.24
N GLU A 577 20.56 10.64 8.64
CA GLU A 577 21.73 9.84 8.25
C GLU A 577 21.64 8.41 8.78
N ASP A 578 21.10 8.25 10.00
CA ASP A 578 20.86 6.95 10.64
C ASP A 578 19.86 6.08 9.85
N ALA A 579 18.71 6.65 9.47
CA ALA A 579 17.69 5.93 8.68
C ALA A 579 18.27 5.51 7.31
N CYS A 580 19.02 6.41 6.66
CA CYS A 580 19.72 6.11 5.41
C CYS A 580 20.79 5.01 5.62
N GLY A 581 21.45 4.99 6.78
CA GLY A 581 22.36 3.92 7.22
C GLY A 581 21.67 2.56 7.37
N ASN A 582 20.46 2.53 7.93
CA ASN A 582 19.65 1.32 8.04
C ASN A 582 19.18 0.84 6.65
N ALA A 583 18.72 1.75 5.79
CA ALA A 583 18.37 1.45 4.41
C ALA A 583 19.56 0.83 3.65
N LYS A 584 20.76 1.37 3.81
CA LYS A 584 22.00 0.79 3.27
C LYS A 584 22.25 -0.63 3.77
N ALA A 585 21.96 -0.95 5.04
CA ALA A 585 22.09 -2.29 5.57
C ALA A 585 21.06 -3.26 4.96
N VAL A 586 19.80 -2.84 4.82
CA VAL A 586 18.73 -3.62 4.16
C VAL A 586 19.12 -3.97 2.72
N LEU A 587 19.55 -2.98 1.94
CA LEU A 587 19.94 -3.16 0.54
C LEU A 587 21.15 -4.09 0.38
N ARG A 588 22.16 -3.93 1.26
CA ARG A 588 23.32 -4.83 1.26
C ARG A 588 22.95 -6.26 1.62
N ASN A 589 22.07 -6.46 2.61
CA ASN A 589 21.61 -7.78 3.03
C ASN A 589 20.79 -8.48 1.94
N ALA A 590 20.10 -7.72 1.09
CA ALA A 590 19.41 -8.23 -0.09
C ALA A 590 20.34 -8.49 -1.30
N GLY A 591 21.65 -8.27 -1.16
CA GLY A 591 22.66 -8.59 -2.18
C GLY A 591 22.95 -7.46 -3.17
N LEU A 592 22.39 -6.26 -2.98
CA LEU A 592 22.68 -5.12 -3.85
C LEU A 592 24.05 -4.50 -3.54
N ASN A 593 24.75 -4.05 -4.59
CA ASN A 593 26.04 -3.39 -4.43
C ASN A 593 25.86 -1.88 -4.14
N ILE A 594 26.23 -1.46 -2.92
CA ILE A 594 26.25 -0.04 -2.55
C ILE A 594 27.36 0.66 -3.32
N SER A 595 26.98 1.51 -4.27
CA SER A 595 27.88 2.14 -5.25
C SER A 595 27.92 3.66 -5.12
N HIS A 596 26.87 4.26 -4.57
CA HIS A 596 26.90 5.62 -4.05
C HIS A 596 26.75 5.58 -2.51
N PRO A 597 27.72 6.11 -1.74
CA PRO A 597 27.66 6.10 -0.28
C PRO A 597 26.53 6.99 0.23
N VAL A 598 26.20 6.86 1.52
CA VAL A 598 25.29 7.80 2.19
C VAL A 598 25.93 9.18 2.16
N ALA A 599 25.24 10.15 1.56
CA ALA A 599 25.68 11.52 1.43
C ALA A 599 24.49 12.48 1.62
N PRO A 600 24.71 13.73 2.07
CA PRO A 600 23.68 14.75 2.05
C PRO A 600 23.19 14.97 0.62
N ASN A 601 21.88 15.10 0.47
CA ASN A 601 21.29 15.48 -0.80
C ASN A 601 21.30 17.01 -0.92
N PRO A 602 21.92 17.62 -1.94
CA PRO A 602 21.94 19.08 -2.07
C PRO A 602 20.56 19.72 -2.25
N PHE A 603 19.55 18.94 -2.64
CA PHE A 603 18.16 19.37 -2.83
C PHE A 603 17.21 18.83 -1.75
N HIS A 604 17.71 18.48 -0.56
CA HIS A 604 16.83 18.18 0.57
C HIS A 604 15.97 19.39 0.95
N SER A 605 14.81 19.14 1.57
CA SER A 605 13.97 20.24 2.05
C SER A 605 14.72 21.07 3.09
N PRO A 606 14.73 22.42 3.00
CA PRO A 606 15.33 23.24 4.04
C PRO A 606 14.56 23.23 5.35
N VAL A 607 13.31 22.75 5.34
CA VAL A 607 12.43 22.77 6.51
C VAL A 607 12.79 21.62 7.43
N ARG A 608 13.31 21.93 8.62
CA ARG A 608 13.61 20.93 9.63
C ARG A 608 12.33 20.29 10.15
N THR A 609 12.30 18.97 10.12
CA THR A 609 11.26 18.13 10.73
C THR A 609 11.80 17.44 11.97
N PHE A 610 10.92 16.74 12.68
CA PHE A 610 11.22 16.19 13.98
C PHE A 610 10.84 14.72 14.05
N ALA A 611 11.83 13.84 14.24
CA ALA A 611 11.55 12.45 14.62
C ALA A 611 10.95 12.43 16.02
N GLU A 612 9.94 11.60 16.27
CA GLU A 612 9.20 11.60 17.54
C GLU A 612 10.11 11.31 18.75
N SER A 613 11.14 10.48 18.58
CA SER A 613 12.00 9.96 19.66
C SER A 613 13.49 10.30 19.50
N SER A 614 13.86 11.20 18.58
CA SER A 614 15.25 11.57 18.29
C SER A 614 15.40 13.04 17.87
N ASN A 615 16.49 13.67 18.30
CA ASN A 615 16.91 15.03 17.92
C ASN A 615 17.87 15.07 16.73
N LEU A 616 18.21 13.91 16.13
CA LEU A 616 19.05 13.86 14.93
C LEU A 616 18.54 14.83 13.86
N PRO A 617 19.43 15.50 13.11
CA PRO A 617 19.03 16.34 11.97
C PRO A 617 18.14 15.56 11.02
N CYS A 618 16.97 16.13 10.72
CA CYS A 618 15.87 15.42 10.06
C CYS A 618 15.20 16.35 9.04
N TYR A 619 15.35 16.02 7.76
CA TYR A 619 14.87 16.82 6.63
C TYR A 619 14.26 15.90 5.59
N ASN A 620 13.16 16.28 4.93
CA ASN A 620 12.66 15.48 3.82
C ASN A 620 13.75 15.39 2.73
N ASN A 621 13.98 14.18 2.22
CA ASN A 621 15.06 13.86 1.29
C ASN A 621 16.46 14.22 1.82
N GLY A 622 16.70 14.22 3.14
CA GLY A 622 17.92 14.71 3.78
C GLY A 622 19.21 14.04 3.29
N PHE A 623 19.20 12.71 3.20
CA PHE A 623 20.34 11.91 2.79
C PHE A 623 19.96 11.00 1.63
N ILE A 624 20.92 10.74 0.76
CA ILE A 624 20.78 9.88 -0.41
C ILE A 624 21.86 8.80 -0.42
N LEU A 625 21.51 7.62 -0.93
CA LEU A 625 22.43 6.51 -1.19
C LEU A 625 22.05 5.85 -2.53
N GLY A 626 22.97 5.11 -3.12
CA GLY A 626 22.72 4.46 -4.41
C GLY A 626 23.33 3.07 -4.55
N VAL A 627 22.69 2.25 -5.37
CA VAL A 627 23.03 0.85 -5.64
C VAL A 627 23.18 0.62 -7.13
N ASN A 628 24.09 -0.29 -7.50
CA ASN A 628 24.33 -0.71 -8.89
C ASN A 628 24.49 0.46 -9.91
N THR A 629 25.08 1.60 -9.51
CA THR A 629 25.19 2.84 -10.31
C THR A 629 26.27 2.82 -11.37
#